data_AF-A0A9E5MDZ1-F1
#
_entry.id   AF-A0A9E5MDZ1-F1
#
_cell.length_a   1.000
_cell.length_b   1.000
_cell.length_c   1.000
_cell.angle_alpha   90.00
_cell.angle_beta   90.00
_cell.angle_gamma   90.00
#
_symmetry.space_group_name_H-M   'P 1'
#
loop_
_entity.id
_entity.type
_entity.pdbx_description
1 polymer ?
#
loop_
_entity_poly.entity_id
_entity_poly.type
_entity_poly.pdbx_seq_one_letter_code
_entity_poly.pdbx_strand_id
1 'polypeptide(L)'
;MSRRIIIVGGGAAGTLVAAHLARLAARTTEIVVIEPRLRLGEGVAYSTMSDRHLLNVPAGGMSAFTDDAQHFARWSSVNVDSFVPRHTYARYLRETLKSQIDANPNVSLRHVQQP
;
A
#
# COMPACT_ATOMS: atom_id res chain seq x y z
N MET A 1 27.06 3.98 -0.25
CA MET A 1 26.38 4.63 0.89
C MET A 1 24.91 4.21 0.90
N SER A 2 24.38 3.83 2.05
CA SER A 2 22.97 3.49 2.22
C SER A 2 22.11 4.75 2.34
N ARG A 3 20.89 4.70 1.81
CA ARG A 3 19.90 5.78 1.91
C ARG A 3 18.86 5.40 2.96
N ARG A 4 18.49 6.32 3.84
CA ARG A 4 17.36 6.14 4.78
C ARG A 4 16.27 7.14 4.44
N ILE A 5 15.03 6.67 4.36
CA ILE A 5 13.86 7.49 4.08
C ILE A 5 12.82 7.24 5.17
N ILE A 6 12.32 8.30 5.79
CA ILE A 6 11.28 8.23 6.82
C ILE A 6 9.97 8.77 6.23
N ILE A 7 8.90 8.00 6.37
CA ILE A 7 7.55 8.34 5.95
C ILE A 7 6.69 8.44 7.21
N VAL A 8 6.02 9.57 7.41
CA VAL A 8 5.09 9.79 8.52
C VAL A 8 3.67 9.58 8.02
N GLY A 9 3.00 8.57 8.56
CA GLY A 9 1.68 8.10 8.12
C GLY A 9 1.77 6.84 7.25
N GLY A 10 1.10 5.78 7.69
CA GLY A 10 1.05 4.46 7.04
C GLY A 10 -0.32 4.13 6.43
N GLY A 11 -1.15 5.15 6.17
CA GLY A 11 -2.33 5.01 5.33
C GLY A 11 -1.98 4.78 3.85
N ALA A 12 -2.96 4.95 2.96
CA ALA A 12 -2.76 4.64 1.55
C ALA A 12 -1.61 5.41 0.90
N ALA A 13 -1.53 6.73 1.10
CA ALA A 13 -0.48 7.56 0.51
C ALA A 13 0.93 7.09 0.93
N GLY A 14 1.18 6.94 2.23
CA GLY A 14 2.49 6.51 2.74
C GLY A 14 2.86 5.10 2.30
N THR A 15 1.88 4.19 2.27
CA THR A 15 2.07 2.81 1.79
C THR A 15 2.42 2.77 0.30
N LEU A 16 1.76 3.59 -0.51
CA LEU A 16 2.06 3.70 -1.95
C LEU A 16 3.44 4.33 -2.19
N VAL A 17 3.79 5.39 -1.46
CA VAL A 17 5.14 5.98 -1.53
C VAL A 17 6.19 4.93 -1.17
N ALA A 18 5.99 4.16 -0.10
CA ALA A 18 6.90 3.07 0.28
C ALA A 18 7.01 2.01 -0.83
N ALA A 19 5.89 1.61 -1.44
CA ALA A 19 5.88 0.63 -2.52
C ALA A 19 6.62 1.12 -3.77
N HIS A 20 6.45 2.38 -4.16
CA HIS A 20 7.17 2.97 -5.28
C HIS A 20 8.66 3.16 -4.99
N LEU A 21 9.03 3.57 -3.78
CA LEU A 21 10.43 3.62 -3.35
C LEU A 21 11.07 2.24 -3.39
N ALA A 22 10.36 1.21 -2.93
CA ALA A 22 10.81 -0.16 -3.00
C ALA A 22 11.01 -0.63 -4.45
N ARG A 23 10.05 -0.34 -5.32
CA ARG A 23 10.11 -0.68 -6.75
C ARG A 23 11.28 0.00 -7.49
N LEU A 24 11.60 1.24 -7.15
CA LEU A 24 12.54 2.08 -7.91
C LEU A 24 13.96 2.16 -7.32
N ALA A 25 14.18 1.63 -6.11
CA ALA A 25 15.48 1.74 -5.44
C ALA A 25 16.58 0.94 -6.17
N ALA A 26 17.57 1.66 -6.71
CA ALA A 26 18.76 1.10 -7.35
C ALA A 26 19.97 0.98 -6.41
N ARG A 27 19.83 1.38 -5.15
CA ARG A 27 20.89 1.36 -4.12
C ARG A 27 20.27 0.99 -2.77
N THR A 28 21.09 0.47 -1.86
CA THR A 28 20.64 0.04 -0.53
C THR A 28 19.83 1.14 0.16
N THR A 29 18.55 0.87 0.43
CA THR A 29 17.58 1.84 0.95
C THR A 29 16.81 1.24 2.13
N GLU A 30 16.88 1.88 3.29
CA GLU A 30 16.00 1.59 4.42
C GLU A 30 14.79 2.53 4.37
N ILE A 31 13.60 1.96 4.26
CA ILE A 31 12.33 2.68 4.34
C ILE A 31 11.79 2.50 5.75
N VAL A 32 11.56 3.61 6.46
CA VAL A 32 10.95 3.61 7.79
C VAL A 32 9.57 4.25 7.68
N VAL A 33 8.52 3.55 8.09
CA VAL A 33 7.15 4.08 8.14
C VAL A 33 6.73 4.22 9.59
N ILE A 34 6.37 5.44 10.00
CA ILE A 34 5.80 5.73 11.31
C ILE A 34 4.29 5.75 11.16
N GLU A 35 3.61 4.79 11.78
CA GLU A 35 2.15 4.67 11.76
C GLU A 35 1.67 4.04 13.06
N PRO A 36 0.78 4.71 13.81
CA PRO A 36 0.28 4.18 15.09
C PRO A 36 -0.50 2.87 14.95
N ARG A 37 -1.16 2.64 13.81
CA ARG A 37 -1.90 1.39 13.57
C ARG A 37 -0.97 0.21 13.35
N LEU A 38 -1.44 -0.98 13.72
CA LEU A 38 -0.72 -2.24 13.56
C LEU A 38 -0.39 -2.57 12.09
N ARG A 39 -1.24 -2.17 11.15
CA ARG A 39 -1.10 -2.55 9.74
C ARG A 39 -1.03 -1.31 8.86
N LEU A 40 -0.02 -1.28 8.01
CA LEU A 40 0.09 -0.32 6.91
C LEU A 40 -1.03 -0.54 5.88
N GLY A 41 -1.36 0.50 5.13
CA GLY A 41 -2.41 0.52 4.11
C GLY A 41 -3.80 0.88 4.66
N GLU A 42 -4.02 0.79 5.96
CA GLU A 42 -5.33 1.05 6.58
C GLU A 42 -5.58 2.56 6.74
N GLY A 43 -4.71 3.24 7.50
CA GLY A 43 -4.93 4.63 7.92
C GLY A 43 -6.33 4.84 8.52
N VAL A 44 -6.84 6.07 8.51
CA VAL A 44 -8.21 6.35 8.95
C VAL A 44 -9.24 5.85 7.94
N ALA A 45 -8.95 5.98 6.64
CA ALA A 45 -9.92 5.77 5.58
C ALA A 45 -10.32 4.29 5.38
N TYR A 46 -9.39 3.36 5.62
CA TYR A 46 -9.56 1.94 5.28
C TYR A 46 -9.46 0.99 6.48
N SER A 47 -9.42 1.49 7.72
CA SER A 47 -9.37 0.67 8.95
C SER A 47 -10.71 0.06 9.36
N THR A 48 -11.80 0.38 8.66
CA THR A 48 -13.12 -0.19 8.95
C THR A 48 -13.18 -1.67 8.60
N MET A 49 -13.73 -2.51 9.47
CA MET A 49 -13.98 -3.94 9.19
C MET A 49 -15.35 -4.25 8.57
N SER A 50 -16.20 -3.23 8.39
CA SER A 50 -17.53 -3.40 7.78
C SER A 50 -17.44 -3.62 6.26
N ASP A 51 -18.03 -4.71 5.76
CA ASP A 51 -18.17 -4.98 4.33
C ASP A 51 -19.09 -3.99 3.60
N ARG A 52 -19.89 -3.22 4.35
CA ARG A 52 -20.78 -2.20 3.79
C ARG A 52 -20.07 -0.88 3.50
N HIS A 53 -18.86 -0.68 4.04
CA HIS A 53 -18.08 0.51 3.77
C HIS A 53 -17.29 0.31 2.49
N LEU A 54 -17.94 0.60 1.36
CA LEU A 54 -17.37 0.45 0.03
C LEU A 54 -16.44 1.63 -0.34
N LEU A 55 -15.56 1.37 -1.30
CA LEU A 55 -14.85 2.41 -2.03
C LEU A 55 -15.85 3.32 -2.76
N ASN A 56 -15.45 4.57 -3.00
CA ASN A 56 -16.21 5.53 -3.81
C ASN A 56 -15.84 5.49 -5.30
N VAL A 57 -14.89 4.64 -5.67
CA VAL A 57 -14.41 4.45 -7.05
C VAL A 57 -14.52 2.94 -7.35
N PRO A 58 -15.01 2.56 -8.54
CA PRO A 58 -15.08 1.15 -8.92
C PRO A 58 -13.68 0.55 -9.08
N ALA A 59 -13.57 -0.78 -9.00
CA ALA A 59 -12.29 -1.49 -8.97
C ALA A 59 -11.35 -1.15 -10.13
N GLY A 60 -11.88 -0.88 -11.33
CA GLY A 60 -11.12 -0.49 -12.52
C GLY A 60 -10.53 0.91 -12.47
N GLY A 61 -11.01 1.77 -11.57
CA GLY A 61 -10.44 3.10 -11.32
C GLY A 61 -9.40 3.13 -10.20
N MET A 62 -9.11 1.98 -9.60
CA MET A 62 -8.19 1.86 -8.47
C MET A 62 -6.92 1.12 -8.89
N SER A 63 -5.75 1.66 -8.53
CA SER A 63 -4.48 0.96 -8.70
C SER A 63 -3.41 1.56 -7.78
N ALA A 64 -2.38 0.78 -7.49
CA ALA A 64 -1.14 1.27 -6.90
C ALA A 64 -0.16 1.84 -7.94
N PHE A 65 -0.35 1.51 -9.22
CA PHE A 65 0.59 1.76 -10.31
C PHE A 65 -0.11 2.46 -11.48
N THR A 66 0.40 3.62 -11.89
CA THR A 66 -0.15 4.40 -13.00
C THR A 66 0.09 3.73 -14.36
N ASP A 67 1.17 2.95 -14.46
CA ASP A 67 1.53 2.11 -15.60
C ASP A 67 0.71 0.81 -15.68
N ASP A 68 -0.12 0.52 -14.68
CA ASP A 68 -0.97 -0.66 -14.62
C ASP A 68 -2.31 -0.33 -13.94
N ALA A 69 -3.18 0.35 -14.69
CA ALA A 69 -4.44 0.89 -14.17
C ALA A 69 -5.42 -0.18 -13.64
N GLN A 70 -5.32 -1.43 -14.09
CA GLN A 70 -6.22 -2.52 -13.67
C GLN A 70 -5.61 -3.42 -12.58
N HIS A 71 -4.48 -3.04 -11.99
CA HIS A 71 -3.77 -3.89 -11.02
C HIS A 71 -4.65 -4.30 -9.83
N PHE A 72 -5.47 -3.41 -9.29
CA PHE A 72 -6.38 -3.76 -8.17
C PHE A 72 -7.50 -4.70 -8.61
N ALA A 73 -8.14 -4.43 -9.75
CA ALA A 73 -9.22 -5.28 -10.27
C ALA A 73 -8.72 -6.71 -10.53
N ARG A 74 -7.53 -6.86 -11.12
CA ARG A 74 -6.91 -8.18 -11.32
C ARG A 74 -6.52 -8.86 -10.00
N TRP A 75 -5.94 -8.13 -9.04
CA TRP A 75 -5.59 -8.68 -7.73
C TRP A 75 -6.82 -9.14 -6.93
N SER A 76 -7.93 -8.41 -7.02
CA SER A 76 -9.16 -8.71 -6.28
C SER A 76 -10.06 -9.74 -6.97
N SER A 77 -9.78 -10.10 -8.22
CA SER A 77 -10.58 -11.02 -9.03
C SER A 77 -12.06 -10.61 -9.15
N VAL A 78 -12.32 -9.30 -9.18
CA VAL A 78 -13.67 -8.74 -9.36
C VAL A 78 -13.81 -8.05 -10.71
N ASN A 79 -15.05 -7.81 -11.15
CA ASN A 79 -15.30 -7.00 -12.34
C ASN A 79 -14.84 -5.55 -12.10
N VAL A 80 -14.27 -4.91 -13.12
CA VAL A 80 -13.81 -3.50 -13.09
C VAL A 80 -14.87 -2.51 -12.59
N ASP A 81 -16.16 -2.79 -12.78
CA ASP A 81 -17.25 -1.89 -12.36
C ASP A 81 -17.68 -2.11 -10.89
N SER A 82 -17.04 -3.04 -10.17
CA SER A 82 -17.42 -3.42 -8.81
C SER A 82 -16.93 -2.39 -7.78
N PHE A 83 -17.81 -2.00 -6.86
CA PHE A 83 -17.43 -1.24 -5.66
C PHE A 83 -17.04 -2.21 -4.53
N VAL A 84 -15.76 -2.19 -4.16
CA VAL A 84 -15.18 -3.19 -3.25
C VAL A 84 -15.11 -2.63 -1.82
N PRO A 85 -15.24 -3.46 -0.76
CA PRO A 85 -15.03 -3.01 0.61
C PRO A 85 -13.68 -2.32 0.84
N ARG A 86 -13.68 -1.26 1.65
CA ARG A 86 -12.49 -0.45 1.95
C ARG A 86 -11.35 -1.26 2.58
N HIS A 87 -11.65 -2.22 3.46
CA HIS A 87 -10.62 -3.07 4.08
C HIS A 87 -9.94 -3.99 3.06
N THR A 88 -10.65 -4.40 2.00
CA THR A 88 -10.06 -5.17 0.90
C THR A 88 -9.02 -4.33 0.16
N TYR A 89 -9.26 -3.03 -0.02
CA TYR A 89 -8.25 -2.12 -0.58
C TYR A 89 -7.06 -1.92 0.37
N ALA A 90 -7.28 -1.84 1.69
CA ALA A 90 -6.17 -1.84 2.65
C ALA A 90 -5.31 -3.10 2.55
N ARG A 91 -5.94 -4.28 2.40
CA ARG A 91 -5.24 -5.55 2.20
C ARG A 91 -4.41 -5.52 0.91
N TYR A 92 -5.01 -5.05 -0.19
CA TYR A 92 -4.33 -4.87 -1.47
C TYR A 92 -3.06 -4.02 -1.33
N LEU A 93 -3.15 -2.86 -0.67
CA LEU A 93 -2.01 -1.96 -0.49
C LEU A 93 -0.89 -2.63 0.32
N ARG A 94 -1.25 -3.35 1.40
CA ARG A 94 -0.28 -4.06 2.25
C ARG A 94 0.43 -5.19 1.51
N GLU A 95 -0.31 -5.99 0.74
CA GLU A 95 0.27 -7.08 -0.06
C GLU A 95 1.12 -6.53 -1.20
N THR A 96 0.70 -5.44 -1.84
CA THR A 96 1.47 -4.76 -2.88
C THR A 96 2.79 -4.23 -2.33
N LEU A 97 2.77 -3.54 -1.19
CA LEU A 97 3.99 -3.08 -0.52
C LEU A 97 4.92 -4.25 -0.20
N LYS A 98 4.39 -5.32 0.41
CA LYS A 98 5.18 -6.51 0.72
C LYS A 98 5.83 -7.10 -0.55
N SER A 99 5.07 -7.25 -1.63
CA SER A 99 5.59 -7.76 -2.90
C SER A 99 6.73 -6.91 -3.46
N GLN A 100 6.64 -5.57 -3.39
CA GLN A 100 7.73 -4.70 -3.87
C GLN A 100 8.98 -4.75 -3.00
N ILE A 101 8.83 -4.94 -1.68
CA ILE A 101 9.96 -5.15 -0.77
C ILE A 101 10.62 -6.50 -1.04
N ASP A 102 9.84 -7.58 -1.11
CA ASP A 102 10.37 -8.93 -1.35
C ASP A 102 11.08 -9.04 -2.72
N ALA A 103 10.60 -8.31 -3.73
CA ALA A 103 11.18 -8.29 -5.07
C ALA A 103 12.48 -7.49 -5.18
N ASN A 104 12.80 -6.62 -4.22
CA ASN A 104 14.00 -5.76 -4.27
C ASN A 104 14.95 -6.03 -3.08
N PRO A 105 16.03 -6.80 -3.28
CA PRO A 105 16.97 -7.13 -2.20
C PRO A 105 17.76 -5.93 -1.66
N ASN A 106 17.73 -4.79 -2.36
CA ASN A 106 18.37 -3.56 -1.89
C ASN A 106 17.51 -2.80 -0.87
N VAL A 107 16.29 -3.25 -0.59
CA VAL A 107 15.33 -2.49 0.21
C VAL A 107 14.99 -3.24 1.49
N SER A 108 14.95 -2.52 2.60
CA SER A 108 14.37 -3.00 3.84
C SER A 108 13.25 -2.07 4.29
N LEU A 109 12.25 -2.64 4.94
CA LEU A 109 11.12 -1.91 5.52
C LEU A 109 11.12 -2.07 7.04
N ARG A 110 11.02 -0.95 7.75
CA ARG A 110 10.79 -0.92 9.20
C ARG A 110 9.51 -0.14 9.49
N HIS A 111 8.54 -0.79 10.12
CA HIS A 111 7.33 -0.14 10.62
C HIS A 111 7.50 0.17 12.10
N VAL A 112 7.34 1.44 12.47
CA VAL A 112 7.39 1.92 13.84
C VAL A 112 5.99 2.37 14.25
N GLN A 113 5.44 1.72 15.27
CA GLN A 113 4.19 2.13 15.91
C GLN A 113 4.52 3.15 16.99
N GLN A 114 4.29 4.43 16.70
CA GLN A 114 4.38 5.51 17.69
C GLN A 114 3.01 6.19 17.82
N PRO A 115 2.55 6.48 19.05
CA PRO A 115 1.30 7.19 19.30
C PRO A 115 1.33 8.65 18.84
#